data_AF-L2GXD1-F1
#
_entry.id   AF-L2GXD1-F1
#
_cell.length_a   1.000
_cell.length_b   1.000
_cell.length_c   1.000
_cell.angle_alpha   90.00
_cell.angle_beta   90.00
_cell.angle_gamma   90.00
#
_symmetry.space_group_name_H-M   'P 1'
#
loop_
_entity.id
_entity.type
_entity.pdbx_description
1 polymer ?
#
loop_
_entity_poly.entity_id
_entity_poly.type
_entity_poly.pdbx_seq_one_letter_code
_entity_poly.pdbx_strand_id
1 'polypeptide(L)'
;MLPSQNYFTLLNLPHTFFIDKQRLKHNYYTQAKRYHPSMMGGSEHIFVGLKKAYDTLNDDLQRALYLHRVHGANANGSDTHATNVVKKGATDRTDDEHQHGSDTNRKGMNDLAHLYELSERLSTNDGDAKKELADRIDECKKFYYDPVYLGRWKYYERMKERMKEKEIDDAVR
;
A
#
# COMPACT_ATOMS: atom_id res chain seq x y z
N MET A 1 2.97 29.15 -3.45
CA MET A 1 3.28 27.73 -3.18
C MET A 1 2.00 26.94 -3.37
N LEU A 2 1.98 25.94 -4.25
CA LEU A 2 0.79 25.09 -4.38
C LEU A 2 0.65 24.30 -3.06
N PRO A 3 -0.55 24.24 -2.44
CA PRO A 3 -0.77 23.37 -1.29
C PRO A 3 -0.38 21.96 -1.71
N SER A 4 0.14 21.16 -0.78
CA SER A 4 0.54 19.76 -0.97
C SER A 4 -0.62 18.95 -1.56
N GLN A 5 -0.80 19.04 -2.88
CA GLN A 5 -1.97 18.55 -3.58
C GLN A 5 -1.87 17.04 -3.58
N ASN A 6 -2.87 16.43 -2.95
CA ASN A 6 -3.10 15.01 -2.98
C ASN A 6 -2.99 14.50 -4.44
N TYR A 7 -2.27 13.40 -4.68
CA TYR A 7 -2.04 12.85 -6.01
C TYR A 7 -3.34 12.55 -6.75
N PHE A 8 -4.40 12.16 -6.03
CA PHE A 8 -5.73 11.95 -6.59
C PHE A 8 -6.33 13.26 -7.10
N THR A 9 -6.21 14.35 -6.33
CA THR A 9 -6.66 15.68 -6.77
C THR A 9 -5.86 16.17 -7.98
N LEU A 10 -4.54 16.01 -7.96
CA LEU A 10 -3.66 16.43 -9.05
C LEU A 10 -4.01 15.74 -10.39
N LEU A 11 -4.48 14.49 -10.32
CA LEU A 11 -4.91 13.70 -11.48
C LEU A 11 -6.42 13.63 -11.65
N ASN A 12 -7.21 14.48 -10.99
CA ASN A 12 -8.68 14.54 -11.10
C ASN A 12 -9.36 13.18 -10.90
N LEU A 13 -8.94 12.46 -9.86
CA LEU A 13 -9.45 11.15 -9.47
C LEU A 13 -10.09 11.18 -8.07
N PRO A 14 -11.04 10.28 -7.80
CA PRO A 14 -11.56 10.09 -6.45
C PRO A 14 -10.47 9.54 -5.52
N HIS A 15 -10.55 9.88 -4.23
CA HIS A 15 -9.59 9.46 -3.22
C HIS A 15 -9.89 8.03 -2.73
N THR A 16 -9.74 7.05 -3.61
CA THR A 16 -10.07 5.64 -3.36
C THR A 16 -8.92 4.72 -3.77
N PHE A 17 -8.79 3.58 -3.11
CA PHE A 17 -7.77 2.59 -3.50
C PHE A 17 -8.08 1.97 -4.86
N PHE A 18 -9.33 1.57 -5.09
CA PHE A 18 -9.74 1.06 -6.40
C PHE A 18 -9.99 2.25 -7.33
N ILE A 19 -9.16 2.37 -8.37
CA ILE A 19 -9.28 3.41 -9.40
C ILE A 19 -9.30 2.79 -10.78
N ASP A 20 -9.94 3.49 -11.72
CA ASP A 20 -9.88 3.17 -13.14
C ASP A 20 -8.52 3.59 -13.72
N LYS A 21 -7.69 2.60 -14.11
CA LYS A 21 -6.36 2.83 -14.69
C LYS A 21 -6.41 3.51 -16.06
N GLN A 22 -7.48 3.30 -16.85
CA GLN A 22 -7.64 3.98 -18.14
C GLN A 22 -7.92 5.47 -17.92
N ARG A 23 -8.80 5.78 -16.97
CA ARG A 23 -9.07 7.17 -16.57
C ARG A 23 -7.83 7.83 -15.96
N LEU A 24 -7.08 7.15 -15.11
CA LEU A 24 -5.79 7.62 -14.58
C LEU A 24 -4.83 8.00 -15.72
N LYS A 25 -4.64 7.09 -16.68
CA LYS A 25 -3.77 7.28 -17.84
C LYS A 25 -4.23 8.47 -18.68
N HIS A 26 -5.52 8.54 -19.00
CA HIS A 26 -6.10 9.64 -19.75
C HIS A 26 -5.85 10.98 -19.04
N ASN A 27 -6.18 11.07 -17.75
CA ASN A 27 -6.00 12.29 -16.97
C ASN A 27 -4.54 12.72 -16.90
N TYR A 28 -3.61 11.78 -16.70
CA TYR A 28 -2.18 12.07 -16.70
C TYR A 28 -1.73 12.70 -18.02
N TYR A 29 -1.99 12.06 -19.16
CA TYR A 29 -1.55 12.61 -20.45
C TYR A 29 -2.20 13.96 -20.77
N THR A 30 -3.47 14.16 -20.40
CA THR A 30 -4.16 15.44 -20.57
C THR A 30 -3.48 16.55 -19.76
N GLN A 31 -3.16 16.30 -18.49
CA GLN A 31 -2.48 17.29 -17.64
C GLN A 31 -1.00 17.48 -18.04
N ALA A 32 -0.30 16.40 -18.36
CA ALA A 32 1.11 16.42 -18.77
C ALA A 32 1.31 17.25 -20.04
N LYS A 33 0.41 17.14 -21.02
CA LYS A 33 0.42 18.00 -22.22
C LYS A 33 0.23 19.48 -21.90
N ARG A 34 -0.62 19.79 -20.92
CA ARG A 34 -0.90 21.18 -20.50
C ARG A 34 0.27 21.82 -19.77
N TYR A 35 0.93 21.06 -18.89
CA TYR A 35 1.99 21.58 -18.02
C TYR A 35 3.41 21.23 -18.48
N HIS A 36 3.57 20.64 -19.66
CA HIS A 36 4.89 20.31 -20.22
C HIS A 36 5.79 21.56 -20.24
N PRO A 37 7.08 21.46 -19.86
CA PRO A 37 7.98 22.62 -19.76
C PRO A 37 8.11 23.44 -21.05
N SER A 38 7.94 22.80 -22.20
CA SER A 38 8.01 23.46 -23.52
C SER A 38 6.73 24.20 -23.93
N MET A 39 5.64 24.10 -23.16
CA MET A 39 4.39 24.80 -23.46
C MET A 39 4.43 26.22 -22.85
N MET A 40 3.78 27.18 -23.51
CA MET A 40 3.56 28.50 -22.91
C MET A 40 2.76 28.36 -21.62
N GLY A 41 3.33 28.82 -20.50
CA GLY A 41 2.73 28.65 -19.17
C GLY A 41 2.91 27.25 -18.58
N GLY A 42 3.76 26.41 -19.18
CA GLY A 42 4.18 25.13 -18.62
C GLY A 42 4.96 25.30 -17.31
N SER A 43 5.05 24.21 -16.54
CA SER A 43 5.78 24.21 -15.27
C SER A 43 6.43 22.85 -15.06
N GLU A 44 7.76 22.83 -15.07
CA GLU A 44 8.54 21.63 -14.78
C GLU A 44 8.18 21.01 -13.43
N HIS A 45 8.03 21.85 -12.40
CA HIS A 45 7.64 21.38 -11.07
C HIS A 45 6.28 20.65 -11.09
N ILE A 46 5.27 21.20 -11.77
CA ILE A 46 3.95 20.55 -11.89
C ILE A 46 4.05 19.27 -12.73
N PHE A 47 4.80 19.31 -13.83
CA PHE A 47 5.01 18.17 -14.72
C PHE A 47 5.66 16.99 -14.00
N VAL A 48 6.73 17.23 -13.24
CA VAL A 48 7.39 16.22 -12.40
C VAL A 48 6.43 15.70 -11.33
N GLY A 49 5.65 16.59 -10.70
CA GLY A 49 4.59 16.22 -9.75
C GLY A 49 3.54 15.28 -10.35
N LEU A 50 3.08 15.58 -11.58
CA LEU A 50 2.13 14.75 -12.32
C LEU A 50 2.69 13.37 -12.62
N LYS A 51 3.94 13.28 -13.07
CA LYS A 51 4.61 12.00 -13.32
C LYS A 51 4.70 11.18 -12.05
N LYS A 52 5.14 11.79 -10.95
CA LYS A 52 5.24 11.10 -9.64
C LYS A 52 3.88 10.61 -9.15
N ALA A 53 2.84 11.44 -9.30
CA ALA A 53 1.47 11.05 -8.95
C ALA A 53 0.98 9.88 -9.81
N TYR A 54 1.25 9.91 -11.12
CA TYR A 54 0.86 8.83 -12.03
C TYR A 54 1.58 7.53 -11.69
N ASP A 55 2.90 7.57 -11.53
CA ASP A 55 3.70 6.38 -11.20
C ASP A 55 3.24 5.76 -9.86
N THR A 56 2.97 6.60 -8.86
CA THR A 56 2.48 6.15 -7.54
C THR A 56 1.08 5.56 -7.62
N LEU A 57 0.16 6.22 -8.32
CA LEU A 57 -1.24 5.78 -8.40
C LEU A 57 -1.44 4.63 -9.39
N ASN A 58 -0.56 4.43 -10.35
CA ASN A 58 -0.69 3.35 -11.34
C ASN A 58 -0.29 1.98 -10.74
N ASP A 59 0.68 1.98 -9.82
CA ASP A 59 1.08 0.80 -9.07
C ASP A 59 0.20 0.60 -7.83
N ASP A 60 -0.35 -0.60 -7.67
CA ASP A 60 -1.32 -0.86 -6.61
C ASP A 60 -0.66 -0.83 -5.23
N LEU A 61 0.57 -1.34 -5.08
CA LEU A 61 1.29 -1.34 -3.81
C LEU A 61 1.69 0.10 -3.43
N GLN A 62 2.26 0.88 -4.35
CA GLN A 62 2.60 2.28 -4.12
C GLN A 62 1.37 3.11 -3.75
N ARG A 63 0.24 2.87 -4.42
CA ARG A 63 -1.04 3.53 -4.11
C ARG A 63 -1.52 3.19 -2.71
N ALA A 64 -1.43 1.93 -2.29
CA ALA A 64 -1.79 1.51 -0.93
C ALA A 64 -0.89 2.17 0.12
N LEU A 65 0.42 2.20 -0.12
CA LEU A 65 1.39 2.86 0.77
C LEU A 65 1.18 4.37 0.86
N TYR A 66 0.85 5.00 -0.26
CA TYR A 66 0.50 6.41 -0.31
C TYR A 66 -0.73 6.71 0.55
N LEU A 67 -1.82 5.95 0.38
CA LEU A 67 -3.03 6.10 1.18
C LEU A 67 -2.73 5.92 2.67
N HIS A 68 -2.01 4.86 3.05
CA HIS A 68 -1.64 4.62 4.45
C HIS A 68 -0.82 5.78 5.03
N ARG A 69 0.14 6.33 4.28
CA ARG A 69 0.94 7.49 4.71
C ARG A 69 0.08 8.75 4.89
N VAL A 70 -0.82 9.04 3.96
CA VAL A 70 -1.70 10.22 4.03
C VAL A 70 -2.65 10.12 5.22
N HIS A 71 -3.21 8.95 5.51
CA HIS A 71 -4.05 8.73 6.68
C HIS A 71 -3.26 8.85 8.00
N GLY A 72 -2.06 8.28 8.09
CA GLY A 72 -1.21 8.39 9.27
C GLY A 72 -0.70 9.82 9.54
N ALA A 73 -0.44 10.60 8.49
CA ALA A 73 -0.06 12.01 8.64
C ALA A 73 -1.21 12.89 9.15
N ASN A 74 -2.45 12.59 8.76
CA ASN A 74 -3.63 13.31 9.25
C ASN A 74 -4.01 12.94 10.69
N ALA A 75 -3.72 11.72 11.14
CA ALA A 75 -3.99 11.27 12.52
C ALA A 75 -3.05 11.90 13.56
N ASN A 76 -1.80 12.22 13.18
CA ASN A 76 -0.83 12.84 14.08
C ASN A 76 -0.94 14.38 14.17
N GLY A 77 -1.93 14.98 13.49
CA GLY A 77 -2.14 16.43 13.42
C GLY A 77 -3.18 17.00 14.38
N SER A 78 -3.84 16.19 15.21
CA SER A 78 -4.93 16.65 16.10
C SER A 78 -4.54 16.87 17.57
N ASP A 79 -3.32 16.58 18.00
CA ASP A 79 -2.93 16.69 19.41
C ASP A 79 -1.95 17.84 19.65
N THR A 80 -2.45 19.08 19.64
CA THR A 80 -1.82 20.18 20.38
C THR A 80 -2.87 21.02 21.12
N HIS A 81 -2.71 21.08 22.44
CA HIS A 81 -3.49 21.78 23.48
C HIS A 81 -4.81 21.10 23.90
N ALA A 82 -5.01 20.65 25.14
CA ALA A 82 -4.55 21.19 26.40
C ALA A 82 -4.25 20.10 27.44
N THR A 83 -3.08 20.21 28.06
CA THR A 83 -2.84 19.78 29.43
C THR A 83 -3.85 20.48 30.34
N ASN A 84 -4.69 19.71 31.06
CA ASN A 84 -5.01 20.06 32.42
C ASN A 84 -5.27 18.82 33.27
N VAL A 85 -4.49 18.74 34.34
CA VAL A 85 -4.46 17.74 35.38
C VAL A 85 -5.68 17.91 36.29
N VAL A 86 -6.45 16.85 36.52
CA VAL A 86 -7.13 16.63 37.82
C VAL A 86 -7.10 15.15 38.17
N LYS A 87 -6.43 14.84 39.28
CA LYS A 87 -6.47 13.56 40.01
C LYS A 87 -7.81 13.38 40.72
N LYS A 88 -8.35 12.15 40.72
CA LYS A 88 -9.20 11.47 41.75
C LYS A 88 -9.72 10.18 41.09
N GLY A 89 -9.77 8.99 41.69
CA GLY A 89 -9.48 8.46 43.01
C GLY A 89 -9.61 6.92 42.92
N ALA A 90 -9.06 6.20 43.90
CA ALA A 90 -9.00 4.74 43.97
C ALA A 90 -10.26 4.09 44.54
N THR A 91 -10.60 2.88 44.07
CA THR A 91 -11.26 1.74 44.77
C THR A 91 -10.99 0.48 43.93
N ASP A 92 -10.10 -0.43 44.34
CA ASP A 92 -10.32 -1.64 45.16
C ASP A 92 -11.10 -2.77 44.44
N ARG A 93 -10.34 -3.85 44.17
CA ARG A 93 -10.63 -5.29 43.99
C ARG A 93 -12.05 -5.78 43.62
N THR A 94 -12.10 -6.70 42.66
CA THR A 94 -12.43 -8.13 42.91
C THR A 94 -12.01 -8.99 41.72
N ASP A 95 -11.40 -10.14 42.03
CA ASP A 95 -11.17 -11.27 41.15
C ASP A 95 -12.50 -11.84 40.64
N ASP A 96 -12.59 -12.20 39.36
CA ASP A 96 -13.48 -13.27 38.91
C ASP A 96 -12.99 -13.88 37.60
N GLU A 97 -12.60 -15.14 37.69
CA GLU A 97 -12.35 -16.03 36.57
C GLU A 97 -13.67 -16.37 35.88
N HIS A 98 -13.73 -16.25 34.55
CA HIS A 98 -14.56 -17.14 33.73
C HIS A 98 -13.98 -17.33 32.32
N GLN A 99 -13.68 -18.59 32.03
CA GLN A 99 -13.38 -19.14 30.72
C GLN A 99 -14.64 -19.12 29.84
N HIS A 100 -14.53 -18.67 28.58
CA HIS A 100 -14.92 -19.40 27.35
C HIS A 100 -15.00 -18.45 26.15
N GLY A 101 -14.46 -18.89 25.02
CA GLY A 101 -14.64 -18.21 23.75
C GLY A 101 -13.57 -18.61 22.74
N SER A 102 -13.74 -19.78 22.14
CA SER A 102 -12.93 -20.27 21.03
C SER A 102 -12.93 -19.28 19.86
N ASP A 103 -11.78 -18.72 19.52
CA ASP A 103 -11.53 -18.14 18.20
C ASP A 103 -10.33 -18.84 17.57
N THR A 104 -10.56 -20.05 17.08
CA THR A 104 -9.65 -20.82 16.22
C THR A 104 -9.49 -20.21 14.82
N ASN A 105 -9.92 -18.97 14.60
CA ASN A 105 -9.85 -18.28 13.32
C ASN A 105 -8.78 -17.15 13.26
N ARG A 106 -7.85 -17.15 14.21
CA ARG A 106 -6.56 -16.45 14.10
C ARG A 106 -5.45 -17.44 13.81
N LYS A 107 -5.60 -18.32 12.80
CA LYS A 107 -4.43 -18.98 12.22
C LYS A 107 -3.55 -17.88 11.65
N GLY A 108 -2.57 -17.46 12.45
CA GLY A 108 -1.50 -16.60 12.02
C GLY A 108 -0.82 -17.28 10.84
N MET A 109 -1.23 -16.90 9.63
CA MET A 109 -0.54 -17.18 8.38
C MET A 109 0.72 -16.29 8.28
N ASN A 110 1.43 -16.21 9.40
CA ASN A 110 2.78 -15.69 9.63
C ASN A 110 3.74 -16.87 9.82
N ASP A 111 3.37 -18.07 9.37
CA ASP A 111 4.30 -19.16 9.39
C ASP A 111 5.39 -18.85 8.36
N LEU A 112 6.53 -18.36 8.85
CA LEU A 112 7.72 -18.15 8.03
C LEU A 112 8.03 -19.40 7.22
N ALA A 113 7.75 -20.60 7.76
CA ALA A 113 7.91 -21.87 7.05
C ALA A 113 7.15 -21.87 5.72
N HIS A 114 5.90 -21.40 5.72
CA HIS A 114 5.10 -21.30 4.49
C HIS A 114 5.69 -20.30 3.49
N LEU A 115 6.22 -19.17 3.96
CA LEU A 115 6.86 -18.18 3.08
C LEU A 115 8.13 -18.75 2.44
N TYR A 116 8.92 -19.52 3.21
CA TYR A 116 10.10 -20.20 2.70
C TYR A 116 9.75 -21.29 1.69
N GLU A 117 8.80 -22.16 2.02
CA GLU A 117 8.33 -23.23 1.12
C GLU A 117 7.81 -22.67 -0.20
N LEU A 118 6.97 -21.62 -0.13
CA LEU A 118 6.49 -20.93 -1.33
C LEU A 118 7.68 -20.38 -2.14
N SER A 119 8.68 -19.77 -1.49
CA SER A 119 9.86 -19.22 -2.17
C SER A 119 10.73 -20.29 -2.85
N GLU A 120 10.80 -21.49 -2.28
CA GLU A 120 11.54 -22.63 -2.83
C GLU A 120 10.82 -23.18 -4.07
N ARG A 121 9.52 -23.44 -3.97
CA ARG A 121 8.68 -23.87 -5.10
C ARG A 121 8.69 -22.86 -6.25
N LEU A 122 8.70 -21.57 -5.92
CA LEU A 122 8.83 -20.51 -6.92
C LEU A 122 10.21 -20.51 -7.60
N SER A 123 11.25 -20.96 -6.91
CA SER A 123 12.58 -21.11 -7.51
C SER A 123 12.67 -22.27 -8.50
N THR A 124 11.76 -23.24 -8.43
CA THR A 124 11.64 -24.35 -9.39
C THR A 124 10.67 -24.04 -10.53
N ASN A 125 10.27 -22.77 -10.71
CA ASN A 125 9.34 -22.31 -11.75
C ASN A 125 7.95 -23.00 -11.70
N ASP A 126 7.51 -23.39 -10.50
CA ASP A 126 6.20 -24.03 -10.28
C ASP A 126 5.06 -23.05 -10.61
N GLY A 127 4.24 -23.40 -11.62
CA GLY A 127 3.09 -22.60 -12.05
C GLY A 127 2.01 -22.47 -10.97
N ASP A 128 1.82 -23.50 -10.15
CA ASP A 128 0.85 -23.45 -9.04
C ASP A 128 1.35 -22.51 -7.95
N ALA A 129 2.65 -22.49 -7.68
CA ALA A 129 3.25 -21.54 -6.75
C ALA A 129 3.12 -20.09 -7.25
N LYS A 130 3.26 -19.84 -8.57
CA LYS A 130 3.04 -18.50 -9.15
C LYS A 130 1.59 -18.04 -8.97
N LYS A 131 0.64 -18.95 -9.18
CA LYS A 131 -0.79 -18.68 -8.94
C LYS A 131 -1.05 -18.39 -7.46
N GLU A 132 -0.50 -19.20 -6.57
CA GLU A 132 -0.62 -19.00 -5.12
C GLU A 132 -0.06 -17.62 -4.68
N LEU A 133 1.08 -17.20 -5.23
CA LEU A 133 1.64 -15.89 -4.97
C LEU A 133 0.71 -14.75 -5.45
N ALA A 134 0.10 -14.91 -6.62
CA ALA A 134 -0.88 -13.94 -7.13
C ALA A 134 -2.12 -13.85 -6.23
N ASP A 135 -2.67 -15.00 -5.81
CA ASP A 135 -3.83 -15.07 -4.92
C ASP A 135 -3.54 -14.40 -3.56
N ARG A 136 -2.33 -14.58 -3.01
CA ARG A 136 -1.89 -13.93 -1.77
C ARG A 136 -1.72 -12.41 -1.91
N ILE A 137 -1.23 -11.95 -3.06
CA ILE A 137 -1.18 -10.51 -3.37
C ILE A 137 -2.59 -9.94 -3.44
N ASP A 138 -3.53 -10.63 -4.09
CA ASP A 138 -4.92 -10.20 -4.20
C ASP A 138 -5.65 -10.23 -2.84
N GLU A 139 -5.31 -11.15 -1.95
CA GLU A 139 -5.73 -11.10 -0.56
C GLU A 139 -5.23 -9.83 0.13
N CYS A 140 -3.93 -9.50 -0.01
CA CYS A 140 -3.38 -8.29 0.58
C CYS A 140 -4.05 -7.01 0.05
N LYS A 141 -4.45 -6.97 -1.22
CA LYS A 141 -5.20 -5.84 -1.80
C LYS A 141 -6.56 -5.63 -1.13
N LYS A 142 -7.22 -6.67 -0.65
CA LYS A 142 -8.51 -6.55 0.07
C LYS A 142 -8.34 -5.86 1.42
N PHE A 143 -7.18 -6.04 2.05
CA PHE A 143 -6.82 -5.49 3.36
C PHE A 143 -5.71 -4.42 3.25
N TYR A 144 -5.70 -3.64 2.17
CA TYR A 144 -4.64 -2.67 1.87
C TYR A 144 -4.43 -1.59 2.94
N TYR A 145 -5.42 -1.39 3.82
CA TYR A 145 -5.38 -0.43 4.92
C TYR A 145 -4.67 -0.98 6.16
N ASP A 146 -4.51 -2.30 6.27
CA ASP A 146 -3.87 -2.96 7.40
C ASP A 146 -2.33 -3.00 7.22
N PRO A 147 -1.55 -2.46 8.17
CA PRO A 147 -0.09 -2.43 8.08
C PRO A 147 0.55 -3.83 7.99
N VAL A 148 -0.07 -4.86 8.56
CA VAL A 148 0.41 -6.25 8.48
C VAL A 148 0.30 -6.76 7.05
N TYR A 149 -0.84 -6.55 6.40
CA TYR A 149 -1.05 -6.95 5.00
C TYR A 149 -0.19 -6.13 4.03
N LEU A 150 0.05 -4.84 4.31
CA LEU A 150 1.01 -4.04 3.55
C LEU A 150 2.44 -4.59 3.66
N GLY A 151 2.85 -5.01 4.86
CA GLY A 151 4.15 -5.65 5.08
C GLY A 151 4.30 -6.95 4.28
N ARG A 152 3.26 -7.80 4.29
CA ARG A 152 3.21 -9.05 3.51
C ARG A 152 3.23 -8.78 2.01
N TRP A 153 2.44 -7.83 1.53
CA TRP A 153 2.40 -7.48 0.12
C TRP A 153 3.77 -7.01 -0.39
N LYS A 154 4.48 -6.15 0.35
CA LYS A 154 5.87 -5.77 0.01
C LYS A 154 6.77 -6.99 -0.13
N TYR A 155 6.62 -7.99 0.74
CA TYR A 155 7.41 -9.21 0.67
C TYR A 155 7.09 -10.02 -0.59
N TYR A 156 5.80 -10.18 -0.92
CA TYR A 156 5.36 -10.89 -2.12
C TYR A 156 5.78 -10.21 -3.42
N GLU A 157 5.72 -8.87 -3.52
CA GLU A 157 6.24 -8.16 -4.70
C GLU A 157 7.74 -8.37 -4.87
N ARG A 158 8.54 -8.33 -3.79
CA ARG A 158 9.98 -8.65 -3.88
C ARG A 158 10.25 -10.07 -4.34
N MET A 159 9.41 -11.04 -3.94
CA MET A 159 9.53 -12.42 -4.43
C MET A 159 9.24 -12.50 -5.93
N LYS A 160 8.18 -11.82 -6.37
CA LYS A 160 7.78 -11.74 -7.78
C LYS A 160 8.83 -11.08 -8.65
N GLU A 161 9.50 -10.03 -8.17
CA GLU A 161 10.61 -9.37 -8.87
C GLU A 161 11.79 -10.31 -9.10
N ARG A 162 12.25 -11.02 -8.05
CA ARG A 162 13.35 -11.99 -8.16
C ARG A 162 13.08 -13.11 -9.16
N MET A 163 11.82 -13.46 -9.39
CA MET A 163 11.47 -14.44 -10.41
C MET A 163 11.54 -13.89 -11.83
N LYS A 164 11.12 -12.64 -12.04
CA LYS A 164 11.25 -12.01 -13.36
C LYS A 164 12.71 -11.90 -13.78
N GLU A 165 13.60 -11.61 -12.84
CA GLU A 165 15.05 -11.59 -13.09
C GLU A 165 15.56 -12.96 -13.57
N LYS A 166 15.18 -14.05 -12.89
CA LYS A 166 15.54 -15.42 -13.30
C LYS A 166 14.97 -15.82 -14.66
N GLU A 167 13.71 -15.48 -14.94
CA GLU A 167 13.09 -15.74 -16.26
C GLU A 167 13.84 -15.04 -17.40
N ILE A 168 14.35 -13.83 -17.17
CA ILE A 168 15.16 -13.11 -18.15
C ILE A 168 16.51 -13.80 -18.34
N ASP A 169 17.20 -14.19 -17.26
CA ASP A 169 18.48 -14.87 -17.33
C ASP A 169 18.39 -16.21 -18.08
N ASP A 170 17.33 -16.99 -17.84
CA ASP A 170 17.09 -18.26 -18.53
C ASP A 170 16.72 -18.06 -20.02
N ALA A 171 16.08 -16.95 -20.39
CA ALA A 171 15.69 -16.66 -21.78
C ALA A 171 16.83 -16.13 -22.65
N VAL A 172 17.90 -15.62 -22.04
CA VAL A 172 19.07 -15.05 -22.75
C VAL A 172 20.17 -16.12 -22.95
N ARG A 173 20.04 -17.29 -22.33
CA ARG A 173 21.01 -18.39 -22.36
C ARG A 173 20.71 -19.41 -23.45
#